data_AF-D4K800-F1
#
_entry.id   AF-D4K800-F1
#
_cell.length_a   1.000
_cell.length_b   1.000
_cell.length_c   1.000
_cell.angle_alpha   90.00
_cell.angle_beta   90.00
_cell.angle_gamma   90.00
#
_symmetry.space_group_name_H-M   'P 1'
#
loop_
_entity.id
_entity.type
_entity.pdbx_description
1 polymer ?
#
loop_
_entity_poly.entity_id
_entity_poly.type
_entity_poly.pdbx_seq_one_letter_code
_entity_poly.pdbx_strand_id
1 'polypeptide(L)' 'MFKLETMIYASEDGTSSVFTLNPALQKQLDTLASQHPEVCQRKARGETGGVTYQVRGAALAIQPVRVS' A
#
# COMPACT_ATOMS: atom_id res chain seq x y z
N MET A 1 -20.74 -5.54 3.34
CA MET A 1 -19.78 -5.14 2.28
C MET A 1 -18.60 -4.49 2.95
N PHE A 2 -17.40 -5.09 2.90
CA PHE A 2 -16.20 -4.43 3.43
C PHE A 2 -15.78 -3.32 2.45
N LYS A 3 -15.54 -2.11 2.96
CA LYS A 3 -15.09 -0.99 2.13
C LYS A 3 -13.62 -1.21 1.76
N LEU A 4 -13.35 -1.42 0.47
CA LEU A 4 -11.98 -1.51 -0.07
C LEU A 4 -11.45 -0.10 -0.33
N GLU A 5 -11.08 0.60 0.73
CA GLU A 5 -10.53 1.96 0.62
C GLU A 5 -9.01 1.91 0.49
N THR A 6 -8.45 2.74 -0.38
CA THR A 6 -7.01 2.94 -0.53
C THR A 6 -6.75 4.42 -0.72
N MET A 7 -5.84 4.97 0.08
CA MET A 7 -5.41 6.36 0.02
C MET A 7 -3.91 6.40 -0.26
N ILE A 8 -3.50 7.24 -1.19
CA ILE A 8 -2.10 7.40 -1.59
C ILE A 8 -1.70 8.86 -1.42
N TYR A 9 -0.65 9.10 -0.64
CA TYR A 9 -0.04 10.40 -0.44
C TYR A 9 1.34 10.39 -1.05
N ALA A 10 1.53 11.13 -2.14
CA ALA A 10 2.84 11.31 -2.76
C ALA A 10 3.57 12.47 -2.09
N SER A 11 4.83 12.25 -1.74
CA SER A 11 5.73 13.25 -1.17
C SER A 11 6.75 13.69 -2.22
N GLU A 12 7.20 14.95 -2.13
CA GLU A 12 8.20 15.52 -3.06
C GLU A 12 9.56 14.82 -2.97
N ASP A 13 9.84 14.12 -1.87
CA ASP A 13 11.06 13.34 -1.65
C ASP A 13 11.12 12.02 -2.44
N GLY A 14 10.14 11.75 -3.30
CA GLY A 14 10.05 10.54 -4.11
C GLY A 14 9.53 9.33 -3.33
N THR A 15 8.90 9.55 -2.17
CA THR A 15 8.18 8.51 -1.42
C THR A 15 6.67 8.69 -1.51
N SER A 16 5.96 7.58 -1.37
CA SER A 16 4.50 7.53 -1.29
C SER A 16 4.07 6.80 -0.03
N SER A 17 3.16 7.37 0.75
CA SER A 17 2.44 6.66 1.80
C SER A 17 1.14 6.07 1.27
N VAL A 18 1.00 4.75 1.39
CA VAL A 18 -0.17 4.00 0.94
C VAL A 18 -0.89 3.45 2.16
N PHE A 19 -2.08 3.96 2.45
CA PHE A 19 -2.99 3.36 3.41
C PHE A 19 -4.01 2.51 2.66
N THR A 20 -4.24 1.27 3.07
CA THR A 20 -5.25 0.41 2.43
C THR A 20 -6.00 -0.48 3.42
N LEU A 21 -7.32 -0.59 3.22
CA LEU A 21 -8.20 -1.57 3.85
C LEU A 21 -8.42 -2.81 2.97
N ASN A 22 -7.82 -2.86 1.77
CA ASN A 22 -7.99 -3.98 0.85
C ASN A 22 -7.03 -5.14 1.21
N PRO A 23 -7.52 -6.31 1.70
CA PRO A 23 -6.66 -7.40 2.13
C PRO A 23 -5.79 -8.00 1.02
N ALA A 24 -6.26 -7.99 -0.23
CA ALA A 24 -5.50 -8.49 -1.36
C ALA A 24 -4.31 -7.57 -1.66
N LEU A 25 -4.54 -6.25 -1.62
CA LEU A 25 -3.48 -5.26 -1.80
C LEU A 25 -2.50 -5.28 -0.62
N GLN A 26 -2.97 -5.43 0.63
CA GLN A 26 -2.10 -5.62 1.79
C GLN A 26 -1.15 -6.81 1.60
N LYS A 27 -1.67 -7.96 1.13
CA LYS A 27 -0.84 -9.15 0.87
C LYS A 27 0.23 -8.89 -0.21
N GLN A 28 -0.11 -8.16 -1.27
CA GLN A 28 0.85 -7.79 -2.31
C GLN A 28 1.94 -6.86 -1.77
N LEU A 29 1.56 -5.84 -0.99
CA LEU A 29 2.50 -4.89 -0.40
C LEU A 29 3.37 -5.51 0.70
N ASP A 30 2.84 -6.45 1.50
CA ASP A 30 3.61 -7.24 2.47
C ASP A 30 4.66 -8.10 1.76
N THR A 31 4.30 -8.71 0.62
CA THR A 31 5.25 -9.48 -0.20
C THR A 31 6.36 -8.58 -0.74
N LEU A 32 6.00 -7.40 -1.28
CA LEU A 32 6.96 -6.41 -1.77
C LEU A 32 7.88 -5.92 -0.65
N ALA A 33 7.34 -5.63 0.54
CA ALA A 33 8.13 -5.16 1.68
C ALA A 33 9.09 -6.22 2.22
N SER A 34 8.72 -7.51 2.13
CA SER A 34 9.59 -8.62 2.51
C SER A 34 10.73 -8.84 1.52
N GLN A 35 10.43 -8.74 0.22
CA GLN A 35 11.41 -8.97 -0.85
C GLN A 35 12.32 -7.76 -1.11
N HIS A 36 11.80 -6.54 -0.94
CA HIS A 36 12.46 -5.27 -1.29
C HIS A 36 12.24 -4.20 -0.20
N PRO A 37 12.83 -4.36 1.01
CA PRO A 37 12.66 -3.42 2.12
C PRO A 37 13.19 -2.01 1.83
N GLU A 38 14.07 -1.85 0.84
CA GLU A 38 14.55 -0.57 0.33
C GLU A 38 13.50 0.17 -0.53
N VAL A 39 12.53 -0.58 -1.09
CA VAL A 39 11.45 -0.07 -1.95
C VAL A 39 10.14 0.07 -1.16
N CYS A 40 9.79 -0.89 -0.31
CA CYS A 40 8.52 -0.88 0.42
C CYS A 40 8.72 -1.24 1.89
N GLN A 41 8.11 -0.48 2.79
CA GLN A 41 8.15 -0.73 4.23
C GLN A 41 6.78 -0.61 4.85
N ARG A 42 6.37 -1.63 5.60
CA ARG A 42 5.17 -1.55 6.44
C ARG A 42 5.46 -0.67 7.66
N LYS A 43 4.72 0.42 7.83
CA LYS A 43 4.94 1.40 8.91
C LYS A 43 4.02 1.21 10.10
N ALA A 44 2.73 0.97 9.85
CA ALA A 44 1.75 0.83 10.92
C ALA A 44 0.56 -0.03 10.50
N ARG A 45 -0.10 -0.63 11.49
CA ARG A 45 -1.41 -1.26 11.35
C ARG A 45 -2.40 -0.45 12.18
N GLY A 46 -3.41 0.12 11.54
CA GLY A 46 -4.49 0.85 12.18
C GLY A 46 -5.46 -0.07 12.91
N GLU A 47 -6.20 0.49 13.86
CA GLU A 47 -7.14 -0.23 14.74
C GLU A 47 -8.27 -0.94 13.98
N THR A 48 -8.66 -0.41 12.81
CA THR A 48 -9.71 -0.96 11.95
C THR A 48 -9.19 -1.96 10.91
N GLY A 49 -7.96 -2.43 11.06
CA GLY A 49 -7.34 -3.41 10.15
C GLY A 49 -6.71 -2.82 8.89
N GLY A 50 -6.70 -1.48 8.75
CA GLY A 50 -5.96 -0.79 7.71
C GLY A 50 -4.46 -0.88 7.94
N VAL A 51 -3.67 -0.86 6.87
CA VAL A 51 -2.20 -0.92 6.95
C VAL A 51 -1.61 0.21 6.14
N THR A 52 -0.60 0.88 6.70
CA THR A 52 0.17 1.93 6.05
C THR A 52 1.52 1.39 5.60
N TYR A 53 1.82 1.59 4.32
CA TYR A 53 3.10 1.29 3.70
C TYR A 53 3.77 2.57 3.23
N GLN A 54 5.08 2.66 3.37
CA GLN A 54 5.90 3.66 2.67
C GLN A 54 6.54 2.98 1.48
N VAL A 55 6.39 3.57 0.29
CA VAL A 55 6.96 3.08 -0.95
C VAL A 55 7.92 4.14 -1.49
N ARG A 56 9.15 3.75 -1.86
CA ARG A 56 10.19 4.63 -2.37
C ARG A 56 10.54 4.28 -3.80
N GLY A 57 10.80 5.29 -4.63
CA GLY A 57 11.61 5.13 -5.84
C GLY A 57 11.07 4.18 -6.92
N ALA A 58 9.76 3.95 -6.95
CA ALA A 58 9.12 3.18 -8.00
C ALA A 58 7.86 3.91 -8.45
N ALA A 59 7.59 3.91 -9.77
CA ALA A 59 6.28 4.25 -10.27
C ALA A 59 5.27 3.27 -9.66
N LEU A 60 4.57 3.71 -8.61
CA LEU A 60 3.58 2.89 -7.92
C LEU A 60 2.29 2.92 -8.74
N ALA A 61 2.04 1.88 -9.51
CA ALA A 61 0.79 1.67 -10.22
C ALA A 61 -0.14 0.77 -9.40
N ILE A 62 -1.20 1.34 -8.83
CA ILE A 62 -2.29 0.57 -8.23
C ILE A 62 -3.46 0.58 -9.20
N GLN A 63 -3.82 -0.59 -9.73
CA GLN A 63 -4.96 -0.71 -10.64
C GLN A 63 -6.19 -1.20 -9.87
N PRO A 64 -7.35 -0.56 -10.05
CA PRO A 64 -8.59 -1.10 -9.51
C PRO A 64 -8.88 -2.46 -10.14
N VAL A 65 -9.36 -3.40 -9.34
CA VAL A 65 -9.84 -4.70 -9.83
C VAL A 65 -11.02 -4.44 -10.76
N ARG A 66 -10.90 -4.81 -12.04
CA ARG A 66 -12.04 -4.86 -12.95
C ARG A 66 -12.86 -6.09 -12.58
N VAL A 67 -14.08 -5.88 -12.09
CA VAL A 67 -15.06 -6.95 -11.98
C VAL A 67 -15.78 -7.00 -13.33
N SER A 68 -15.57 -8.09 -14.08
CA SER A 68 -16.28 -8.39 -15.32
C SER A 68 -17.71 -8.85 -15.05
#